data_AF-A0A2P4WXM7-F1
#
_entry.id   AF-A0A2P4WXM7-F1
#
_cell.length_a   1.000
_cell.length_b   1.000
_cell.length_c   1.000
_cell.angle_alpha   90.00
_cell.angle_beta   90.00
_cell.angle_gamma   90.00
#
_symmetry.space_group_name_H-M   'P 1'
#
loop_
_entity.id
_entity.type
_entity.pdbx_description
1 polymer ?
#
loop_
_entity_poly.entity_id
_entity_poly.type
_entity_poly.pdbx_seq_one_letter_code
_entity_poly.pdbx_strand_id
1 'polypeptide(L)'
;MARKNAKKVKTPTASMTKEVVNAKTEAKAEEEPAPPATGTFGWVLKLVAVAAAVAVTYYLRQLDIEIVRAAHYIARTDVTEHLRFNVTCAPMKENETVPGCHQENETMCGRALIDNFVTPKQVTQLREIAEIGMQNRSKLGGPTIMDINTGFVRDSEGLVNIYQPEREFPNENKPGVKRFTKKQFNLYRGVVEKIRMALMKEFELEELYFSAPTFITRLIGNDSWTPSEIHDEYWHPHVDKENTKHYDYSGLLYLADHGEDFTGGLFSFIDENTETVIEPARGRLMMFTAGSENRHAVRKVETGTRYVLSLWFSCDERKQFHNFLDGEMHKHFRRS
;
A
#
# COMPACT_ATOMS: atom_id res chain seq x y z
N MET A 1 10.28 38.03 -51.86
CA MET A 1 9.68 39.29 -51.35
C MET A 1 9.76 39.26 -49.83
N ALA A 2 10.77 39.93 -49.25
CA ALA A 2 10.63 41.13 -48.39
C ALA A 2 9.84 40.85 -47.10
N ARG A 3 10.45 40.55 -45.93
CA ARG A 3 11.18 41.43 -44.99
C ARG A 3 10.53 42.81 -44.78
N LYS A 4 10.15 43.12 -43.52
CA LYS A 4 10.19 44.43 -42.84
C LYS A 4 9.87 44.18 -41.35
N ASN A 5 10.76 44.26 -40.35
CA ASN A 5 11.69 45.28 -39.86
C ASN A 5 11.07 46.56 -39.25
N ALA A 6 11.44 46.77 -37.98
CA ALA A 6 12.12 47.95 -37.43
C ALA A 6 11.32 49.05 -36.70
N LYS A 7 11.64 49.15 -35.40
CA LYS A 7 12.18 50.33 -34.68
C LYS A 7 12.25 51.66 -35.46
N LYS A 8 11.82 52.73 -34.76
CA LYS A 8 12.35 54.11 -34.75
C LYS A 8 11.93 54.70 -33.39
N VAL A 9 12.74 55.23 -32.47
CA VAL A 9 13.97 56.07 -32.47
C VAL A 9 13.76 57.44 -33.11
N LYS A 10 13.84 58.50 -32.28
CA LYS A 10 14.84 59.61 -32.30
C LYS A 10 14.43 60.67 -31.24
N THR A 11 15.22 61.05 -30.20
CA THR A 11 16.38 62.00 -30.14
C THR A 11 16.07 63.37 -30.81
N PRO A 12 16.66 64.55 -30.42
CA PRO A 12 17.86 64.77 -29.58
C PRO A 12 17.97 66.09 -28.74
N THR A 13 19.13 66.21 -28.04
CA THR A 13 19.99 67.41 -27.77
C THR A 13 19.53 68.55 -26.83
N ALA A 14 20.25 68.76 -25.72
CA ALA A 14 21.30 69.81 -25.50
C ALA A 14 20.67 71.13 -24.97
N SER A 15 21.23 71.99 -24.11
CA SER A 15 22.53 72.24 -23.50
C SER A 15 22.32 73.32 -22.40
N MET A 16 23.36 73.59 -21.61
CA MET A 16 23.70 74.88 -20.96
C MET A 16 23.19 75.18 -19.53
N THR A 17 24.14 75.01 -18.59
CA THR A 17 24.63 76.02 -17.63
C THR A 17 23.66 77.05 -17.05
N LYS A 18 23.61 77.12 -15.71
CA LYS A 18 23.99 78.36 -14.99
C LYS A 18 24.27 78.12 -13.51
N GLU A 19 25.34 78.79 -13.09
CA GLU A 19 25.89 78.89 -11.75
C GLU A 19 24.94 79.51 -10.73
N VAL A 20 25.22 79.14 -9.48
CA VAL A 20 24.69 79.64 -8.21
C VAL A 20 25.25 81.03 -7.91
N VAL A 21 24.40 82.03 -7.60
CA VAL A 21 24.76 83.15 -6.68
C VAL A 21 23.52 83.75 -5.99
N ASN A 22 23.65 83.99 -4.68
CA ASN A 22 22.92 84.89 -3.76
C ASN A 22 21.51 84.48 -3.26
N ALA A 23 21.13 84.66 -1.99
CA ALA A 23 21.77 85.35 -0.87
C ALA A 23 21.21 84.86 0.49
N LYS A 24 22.10 84.95 1.49
CA LYS A 24 21.96 84.93 2.96
C LYS A 24 20.55 85.02 3.57
N THR A 25 20.29 84.13 4.54
CA THR A 25 20.08 84.54 5.95
C THR A 25 20.57 83.44 6.90
N GLU A 26 21.36 83.82 7.90
CA GLU A 26 21.96 82.94 8.91
C GLU A 26 20.97 82.52 10.02
N ALA A 27 21.06 81.23 10.36
CA ALA A 27 20.98 80.58 11.67
C ALA A 27 19.90 80.98 12.70
N LYS A 28 19.02 80.02 12.98
CA LYS A 28 18.55 79.74 14.35
C LYS A 28 18.66 78.23 14.58
N ALA A 29 19.36 77.84 15.64
CA ALA A 29 19.68 76.46 15.97
C ALA A 29 18.42 75.66 16.34
N GLU A 30 18.28 74.47 15.76
CA GLU A 30 17.45 73.38 16.29
C GLU A 30 18.33 72.14 16.44
N GLU A 31 18.25 71.55 17.64
CA GLU A 31 19.01 70.41 18.14
C GLU A 31 18.88 69.16 17.25
N GLU A 32 19.98 68.40 17.12
CA GLU A 32 19.91 67.00 16.71
C GLU A 32 19.04 66.21 17.71
N PRO A 33 18.04 65.43 17.26
CA PRO A 33 17.37 64.51 18.16
C PRO A 33 18.35 63.41 18.60
N ALA A 34 18.47 63.23 19.91
CA ALA A 34 19.29 62.21 20.55
C ALA A 34 19.02 60.80 19.99
N PRO A 35 20.03 59.91 19.95
CA PRO A 35 19.83 58.54 19.50
C PRO A 35 18.80 57.84 20.39
N PRO A 36 17.92 56.98 19.84
CA PRO A 36 16.85 56.38 20.62
C PRO A 36 17.45 55.51 21.73
N ALA A 37 16.94 55.71 22.95
CA ALA A 37 17.31 54.96 24.13
C ALA A 37 17.20 53.46 23.86
N THR A 38 18.29 52.73 24.08
CA THR A 38 18.29 51.27 24.08
C THR A 38 17.43 50.79 25.25
N GLY A 39 16.13 50.61 24.97
CA GLY A 39 15.16 50.11 25.93
C GLY A 39 15.55 48.72 26.42
N THR A 40 15.44 48.53 27.73
CA THR A 40 15.66 47.27 28.49
C THR A 40 14.79 46.09 28.04
N PHE A 41 13.96 46.25 27.01
CA PHE A 41 13.15 45.21 26.38
C PHE A 41 13.76 44.62 25.10
N GLY A 42 14.77 45.25 24.51
CA GLY A 42 15.38 44.78 23.26
C GLY A 42 16.08 43.43 23.39
N TRP A 43 16.68 43.14 24.55
CA TRP A 43 17.29 41.84 24.83
C TRP A 43 16.25 40.74 25.08
N VAL A 44 15.12 41.07 25.70
CA VAL A 44 13.99 40.14 25.91
C VAL A 44 13.40 39.73 24.55
N LEU A 45 13.17 40.70 23.65
CA LEU A 45 12.71 40.42 22.28
C LEU A 45 13.68 39.53 21.50
N LYS A 46 15.00 39.73 21.65
CA LYS A 46 16.00 38.86 21.04
C LYS A 46 15.97 37.44 21.62
N LEU A 47 15.83 37.29 22.93
CA LEU A 47 15.73 35.98 23.58
C LEU A 47 14.46 35.23 23.16
N VAL A 48 13.32 35.92 23.06
CA VAL A 48 12.06 35.34 22.57
C VAL A 48 12.20 34.91 21.11
N ALA A 49 12.85 35.71 20.27
CA ALA A 49 13.09 35.35 18.86
C ALA A 49 14.00 34.12 18.73
N VAL A 50 15.05 34.01 19.55
CA VAL A 50 15.94 32.83 19.58
C VAL A 50 15.18 31.61 20.09
N ALA A 51 14.40 31.73 21.17
CA ALA A 51 13.61 30.62 21.69
C ALA A 51 12.54 30.15 20.68
N ALA A 52 11.88 31.08 19.99
CA ALA A 52 10.94 30.76 18.92
C ALA A 52 11.65 30.09 17.74
N ALA A 53 12.82 30.58 17.33
CA ALA A 53 13.60 29.95 16.27
C ALA A 53 14.03 28.53 16.67
N VAL A 54 14.50 28.32 17.90
CA VAL A 54 14.85 26.99 18.43
C VAL A 54 13.63 26.07 18.49
N ALA A 55 12.48 26.56 18.95
CA ALA A 55 11.24 25.79 19.00
C ALA A 55 10.75 25.42 17.60
N VAL A 56 10.79 26.35 16.64
CA VAL A 56 10.47 26.09 15.23
C VAL A 56 11.46 25.10 14.63
N THR A 57 12.76 25.23 14.91
CA THR A 57 13.78 24.29 14.39
C THR A 57 13.61 22.91 15.02
N TYR A 58 13.27 22.83 16.31
CA TYR A 58 12.96 21.58 17.00
C TYR A 58 11.70 20.93 16.44
N TYR A 59 10.65 21.71 16.18
CA TYR A 59 9.40 21.24 15.60
C TYR A 59 9.56 20.80 14.14
N LEU A 60 10.26 21.59 13.32
CA LEU A 60 10.62 21.23 11.95
C LEU A 60 11.51 19.98 11.91
N ARG A 61 12.44 19.83 12.87
CA ARG A 61 13.26 18.62 12.99
C ARG A 61 12.45 17.41 13.44
N GLN A 62 11.44 17.59 14.29
CA GLN A 62 10.48 16.53 14.63
C GLN A 62 9.63 16.12 13.42
N LEU A 63 9.20 17.07 12.60
CA LEU A 63 8.53 16.79 11.33
C LEU A 63 9.46 16.10 10.32
N ASP A 64 10.72 16.51 10.21
CA ASP A 64 11.72 15.84 9.35
C ASP A 64 12.06 14.42 9.83
N ILE A 65 12.05 14.17 11.15
CA ILE A 65 12.26 12.83 11.73
C ILE A 65 11.08 11.89 11.38
N GLU A 66 9.85 12.39 11.29
CA GLU A 66 8.73 11.60 10.75
C GLU A 66 8.83 11.37 9.22
N ILE A 67 9.52 12.25 8.49
CA ILE A 67 9.56 12.25 7.01
C ILE A 67 10.75 11.48 6.42
N VAL A 68 11.83 11.23 7.15
CA VAL A 68 12.96 10.42 6.65
C VAL A 68 13.07 9.09 7.40
N ARG A 69 12.02 8.25 7.30
CA ARG A 69 12.28 6.81 7.32
C ARG A 69 13.17 6.53 6.11
N ALA A 70 14.32 5.91 6.31
CA ALA A 70 15.10 5.40 5.19
C ALA A 70 14.25 4.31 4.51
N ALA A 71 13.56 4.69 3.44
CA ALA A 71 12.71 3.78 2.69
C ALA A 71 13.62 2.93 1.80
N HIS A 72 13.69 1.64 2.08
CA HIS A 72 14.35 0.69 1.20
C HIS A 72 13.37 0.27 0.11
N TYR A 73 13.57 0.75 -1.10
CA TYR A 73 12.73 0.42 -2.24
C TYR A 73 13.25 -0.83 -2.95
N ILE A 74 12.38 -1.83 -3.12
CA ILE A 74 12.64 -3.06 -3.87
C ILE A 74 11.85 -3.00 -5.18
N ALA A 75 12.56 -2.66 -6.27
CA ALA A 75 12.00 -2.63 -7.60
C ALA A 75 11.72 -4.04 -8.13
N ARG A 76 10.97 -4.12 -9.24
CA ARG A 76 10.82 -5.38 -9.98
C ARG A 76 12.17 -5.99 -10.37
N THR A 77 13.11 -5.18 -10.82
CA THR A 77 14.42 -5.62 -11.33
C THR A 77 15.38 -6.12 -10.27
N ASP A 78 15.11 -5.82 -8.98
CA ASP A 78 16.02 -6.15 -7.89
C ASP A 78 15.89 -7.62 -7.45
N VAL A 79 14.81 -8.30 -7.82
CA VAL A 79 14.57 -9.72 -7.50
C VAL A 79 14.78 -10.55 -8.76
N THR A 80 15.94 -11.16 -8.89
CA THR A 80 16.25 -12.00 -10.07
C THR A 80 15.60 -13.38 -9.99
N GLU A 81 15.55 -13.97 -8.79
CA GLU A 81 14.91 -15.28 -8.54
C GLU A 81 14.25 -15.33 -7.15
N HIS A 82 15.00 -14.97 -6.11
CA HIS A 82 14.57 -15.03 -4.70
C HIS A 82 15.25 -13.93 -3.89
N LEU A 83 14.53 -13.33 -2.94
CA LEU A 83 15.06 -12.35 -1.99
C LEU A 83 14.41 -12.57 -0.63
N ARG A 84 15.22 -12.79 0.42
CA ARG A 84 14.75 -12.99 1.80
C ARG A 84 15.28 -11.90 2.72
N PHE A 85 14.42 -11.45 3.64
CA PHE A 85 14.75 -10.61 4.77
C PHE A 85 14.38 -11.35 6.06
N ASN A 86 15.35 -11.60 6.92
CA ASN A 86 15.09 -12.09 8.26
C ASN A 86 14.62 -10.92 9.14
N VAL A 87 13.61 -11.17 9.96
CA VAL A 87 13.13 -10.21 10.96
C VAL A 87 13.06 -10.92 12.31
N THR A 88 13.20 -10.15 13.39
CA THR A 88 13.00 -10.69 14.74
C THR A 88 11.54 -11.08 14.90
N CYS A 89 11.25 -12.32 15.29
CA CYS A 89 9.88 -12.77 15.53
C CYS A 89 9.19 -11.92 16.61
N ALA A 90 7.89 -11.70 16.45
CA ALA A 90 7.07 -11.24 17.56
C ALA A 90 6.99 -12.32 18.65
N PRO A 91 6.96 -11.93 19.93
CA PRO A 91 6.91 -12.88 21.02
C PRO A 91 5.63 -13.71 20.98
N MET A 92 5.75 -15.04 21.03
CA MET A 92 4.62 -15.95 21.15
C MET A 92 4.51 -16.53 22.57
N LYS A 93 3.30 -16.88 22.98
CA LYS A 93 3.11 -17.64 24.22
C LYS A 93 3.37 -19.11 23.95
N GLU A 94 3.98 -19.80 24.91
CA GLU A 94 4.33 -21.22 24.80
C GLU A 94 3.11 -22.11 24.44
N ASN A 95 1.93 -21.80 24.98
CA ASN A 95 0.68 -22.51 24.68
C ASN A 95 0.07 -22.24 23.30
N GLU A 96 0.64 -21.32 22.52
CA GLU A 96 0.24 -20.99 21.15
C GLU A 96 1.20 -21.60 20.12
N THR A 97 2.28 -22.24 20.57
CA THR A 97 3.26 -22.90 19.70
C THR A 97 2.74 -24.27 19.23
N VAL A 98 3.11 -24.63 18.00
CA VAL A 98 2.73 -25.89 17.36
C VAL A 98 4.01 -26.54 16.85
N PRO A 99 4.39 -27.74 17.35
CA PRO A 99 5.58 -28.45 16.89
C PRO A 99 5.57 -28.63 15.36
N GLY A 100 6.72 -28.44 14.72
CA GLY A 100 6.85 -28.57 13.25
C GLY A 100 6.34 -27.37 12.44
N CYS A 101 5.64 -26.40 13.04
CA CYS A 101 5.19 -25.18 12.36
C CYS A 101 5.69 -23.88 13.02
N HIS A 102 5.85 -23.89 14.35
CA HIS A 102 6.57 -22.87 15.09
C HIS A 102 7.92 -23.43 15.53
N GLN A 103 9.00 -22.72 15.22
CA GLN A 103 10.36 -23.12 15.61
C GLN A 103 10.58 -22.85 17.10
N GLU A 104 11.19 -23.80 17.82
CA GLU A 104 11.39 -23.72 19.29
C GLU A 104 12.15 -22.46 19.75
N ASN A 105 12.98 -21.88 18.88
CA ASN A 105 13.79 -20.69 19.19
C ASN A 105 13.26 -19.40 18.54
N GLU A 106 12.11 -19.41 17.84
CA GLU A 106 11.57 -18.24 17.15
C GLU A 106 12.60 -17.53 16.22
N THR A 107 13.44 -18.29 15.51
CA THR A 107 14.58 -17.73 14.76
C THR A 107 14.32 -17.51 13.27
N MET A 108 13.21 -18.02 12.72
CA MET A 108 12.97 -18.07 11.27
C MET A 108 11.94 -17.06 10.74
N CYS A 109 11.48 -16.10 11.55
CA CYS A 109 10.59 -15.06 11.04
C CYS A 109 11.25 -14.22 9.96
N GLY A 110 10.44 -13.83 8.99
CA GLY A 110 10.98 -13.22 7.79
C GLY A 110 9.91 -12.86 6.80
N ARG A 111 10.40 -12.25 5.73
CA ARG A 111 9.65 -11.95 4.51
C ARG A 111 10.51 -12.31 3.32
N ALA A 112 9.90 -12.89 2.29
CA ALA A 112 10.58 -13.37 1.10
C ALA A 112 9.80 -13.04 -0.17
N LEU A 113 10.53 -12.80 -1.25
CA LEU A 113 10.02 -12.52 -2.60
C LEU A 113 10.54 -13.56 -3.57
N ILE A 114 9.67 -14.07 -4.44
CA ILE A 114 10.02 -14.94 -5.56
C ILE A 114 9.39 -14.38 -6.82
N ASP A 115 10.21 -14.06 -7.81
CA ASP A 115 9.75 -13.59 -9.11
C ASP A 115 9.49 -14.74 -10.07
N ASN A 116 8.59 -14.51 -11.03
CA ASN A 116 8.15 -15.54 -11.99
C ASN A 116 7.63 -16.81 -11.30
N PHE A 117 7.08 -16.68 -10.08
CA PHE A 117 6.60 -17.81 -9.28
C PHE A 117 5.47 -18.55 -9.99
N VAL A 118 4.58 -17.85 -10.68
CA VAL A 118 3.65 -18.45 -11.64
C VAL A 118 3.95 -17.96 -13.05
N THR A 119 3.62 -18.79 -14.04
CA THR A 119 3.83 -18.45 -15.45
C THR A 119 2.92 -17.29 -15.88
N PRO A 120 3.31 -16.51 -16.91
CA PRO A 120 2.44 -15.46 -17.46
C PRO A 120 1.05 -15.99 -17.85
N LYS A 121 0.98 -17.21 -18.37
CA LYS A 121 -0.30 -17.88 -18.69
C LYS A 121 -1.17 -18.09 -17.45
N GLN A 122 -0.59 -18.54 -16.34
CA GLN A 122 -1.32 -18.70 -15.09
C GLN A 122 -1.78 -17.35 -14.54
N VAL A 123 -0.97 -16.29 -14.65
CA VAL A 123 -1.40 -14.92 -14.30
C VAL A 123 -2.64 -14.53 -15.08
N THR A 124 -2.63 -14.66 -16.42
CA THR A 124 -3.78 -14.35 -17.27
C THR A 124 -5.02 -15.13 -16.84
N GLN A 125 -4.89 -16.44 -16.61
CA GLN A 125 -6.01 -17.29 -16.21
C GLN A 125 -6.55 -16.95 -14.81
N LEU A 126 -5.70 -16.54 -13.87
CA LEU A 126 -6.13 -16.07 -12.53
C LEU A 126 -6.84 -14.71 -12.63
N ARG A 127 -6.36 -13.80 -13.48
CA ARG A 127 -7.07 -12.54 -13.78
C ARG A 127 -8.44 -12.80 -14.41
N GLU A 128 -8.55 -13.75 -15.35
CA GLU A 128 -9.84 -14.13 -15.93
C GLU A 128 -10.84 -14.62 -14.87
N ILE A 129 -10.39 -15.39 -13.87
CA ILE A 129 -11.22 -15.80 -12.73
C ILE A 129 -11.71 -14.56 -11.95
N ALA A 130 -10.80 -13.61 -11.67
CA ALA A 130 -11.15 -12.36 -10.99
C ALA A 130 -12.20 -11.56 -11.77
N GLU A 131 -11.98 -11.35 -13.06
CA GLU A 131 -12.88 -10.59 -13.94
C GLU A 131 -14.26 -11.23 -14.03
N ILE A 132 -14.34 -12.56 -14.20
CA ILE A 132 -15.62 -13.29 -14.24
C ILE A 132 -16.38 -13.12 -12.93
N GLY A 133 -15.72 -13.31 -11.79
CA GLY A 133 -16.38 -13.22 -10.50
C GLY A 133 -16.74 -11.79 -10.09
N MET A 134 -16.02 -10.79 -10.60
CA MET A 134 -16.25 -9.37 -10.33
C MET A 134 -16.97 -8.63 -11.47
N GLN A 135 -17.52 -9.34 -12.47
CA GLN A 135 -18.04 -8.74 -13.70
C GLN A 135 -19.17 -7.72 -13.47
N ASN A 136 -20.00 -7.95 -12.45
CA ASN A 136 -21.16 -7.13 -12.09
C ASN A 136 -20.88 -6.22 -10.87
N ARG A 137 -19.60 -5.94 -10.61
CA ARG A 137 -19.14 -5.11 -9.50
C ARG A 137 -18.65 -3.76 -9.98
N SER A 138 -18.60 -2.79 -9.07
CA SER A 138 -18.23 -1.42 -9.42
C SER A 138 -16.85 -1.35 -10.08
N LYS A 139 -16.76 -0.56 -11.16
CA LYS A 139 -15.50 -0.21 -11.83
C LYS A 139 -15.12 1.26 -11.62
N LEU A 140 -15.83 1.96 -10.73
CA LEU A 140 -15.68 3.39 -10.51
C LEU A 140 -14.48 3.75 -9.64
N GLY A 141 -13.90 2.80 -8.91
CA GLY A 141 -12.76 3.01 -8.03
C GLY A 141 -12.84 2.11 -6.79
N GLY A 142 -11.74 2.06 -6.04
CA GLY A 142 -11.71 1.38 -4.74
C GLY A 142 -11.51 -0.13 -4.82
N PRO A 143 -11.70 -0.83 -3.68
CA PRO A 143 -11.50 -2.26 -3.59
C PRO A 143 -12.72 -3.06 -4.04
N THR A 144 -12.47 -4.14 -4.77
CA THR A 144 -13.40 -5.26 -4.92
C THR A 144 -12.68 -6.52 -4.45
N ILE A 145 -13.26 -7.22 -3.47
CA ILE A 145 -12.69 -8.42 -2.87
C ILE A 145 -13.61 -9.59 -3.19
N MET A 146 -13.06 -10.67 -3.73
CA MET A 146 -13.78 -11.91 -4.00
C MET A 146 -13.12 -13.07 -3.26
N ASP A 147 -13.94 -13.87 -2.61
CA ASP A 147 -13.58 -15.21 -2.19
C ASP A 147 -14.16 -16.24 -3.17
N ILE A 148 -13.27 -16.80 -3.99
CA ILE A 148 -13.61 -17.83 -4.99
C ILE A 148 -14.24 -19.07 -4.33
N ASN A 149 -13.89 -19.40 -3.10
CA ASN A 149 -14.37 -20.61 -2.43
C ASN A 149 -15.77 -20.44 -1.85
N THR A 150 -16.18 -19.25 -1.47
CA THR A 150 -17.53 -19.01 -0.89
C THR A 150 -18.47 -18.33 -1.88
N GLY A 151 -17.93 -17.72 -2.93
CA GLY A 151 -18.66 -16.90 -3.89
C GLY A 151 -18.98 -15.51 -3.36
N PHE A 152 -18.49 -15.14 -2.17
CA PHE A 152 -18.71 -13.80 -1.65
C PHE A 152 -17.86 -12.79 -2.39
N VAL A 153 -18.49 -11.70 -2.83
CA VAL A 153 -17.84 -10.56 -3.47
C VAL A 153 -18.32 -9.28 -2.80
N ARG A 154 -17.38 -8.44 -2.36
CA ARG A 154 -17.65 -7.14 -1.71
C ARG A 154 -16.95 -6.01 -2.43
N ASP A 155 -17.63 -4.88 -2.55
CA ASP A 155 -17.07 -3.56 -2.87
C ASP A 155 -17.90 -2.48 -2.13
N SER A 156 -17.74 -1.20 -2.50
CA SER A 156 -18.51 -0.08 -1.93
C SER A 156 -20.02 -0.16 -2.14
N GLU A 157 -20.52 -1.00 -3.07
CA GLU A 157 -21.94 -1.25 -3.29
C GLU A 157 -22.50 -2.38 -2.39
N GLY A 158 -21.65 -2.98 -1.55
CA GLY A 158 -22.03 -3.98 -0.55
C GLY A 158 -21.53 -5.40 -0.86
N LEU A 159 -22.14 -6.39 -0.20
CA LEU A 159 -21.75 -7.80 -0.28
C LEU A 159 -22.77 -8.62 -1.09
N VAL A 160 -22.30 -9.39 -2.06
CA VAL A 160 -23.12 -10.33 -2.84
C VAL A 160 -22.51 -11.74 -2.81
N ASN A 161 -23.34 -12.76 -3.04
CA ASN A 161 -22.85 -14.11 -3.29
C ASN A 161 -23.11 -14.47 -4.77
N ILE A 162 -22.05 -14.62 -5.56
CA ILE A 162 -22.13 -14.86 -7.02
C ILE A 162 -22.56 -16.29 -7.38
N TYR A 163 -22.64 -17.19 -6.41
CA TYR A 163 -23.17 -18.56 -6.57
C TYR A 163 -24.65 -18.69 -6.20
N GLN A 164 -25.28 -17.64 -5.65
CA GLN A 164 -26.69 -17.64 -5.23
C GLN A 164 -27.58 -16.96 -6.31
N PRO A 165 -28.85 -17.39 -6.46
CA PRO A 165 -29.84 -17.57 -5.39
C PRO A 165 -30.11 -19.03 -4.95
N GLU A 166 -29.37 -20.03 -5.42
CA GLU A 166 -29.78 -21.43 -5.28
C GLU A 166 -29.49 -22.01 -3.89
N ARG A 167 -30.57 -22.29 -3.15
CA ARG A 167 -30.50 -22.96 -1.85
C ARG A 167 -30.28 -24.47 -1.96
N GLU A 168 -30.60 -25.11 -3.10
CA GLU A 168 -30.61 -26.58 -3.16
C GLU A 168 -30.01 -27.22 -4.43
N PHE A 169 -30.09 -26.61 -5.62
CA PHE A 169 -29.46 -27.15 -6.85
C PHE A 169 -29.10 -26.06 -7.89
N PRO A 170 -27.90 -26.12 -8.52
CA PRO A 170 -27.52 -25.18 -9.57
C PRO A 170 -28.41 -25.27 -10.82
N ASN A 171 -29.14 -24.20 -11.17
CA ASN A 171 -29.84 -24.11 -12.45
C ASN A 171 -28.92 -23.46 -13.48
N GLU A 172 -28.33 -24.26 -14.35
CA GLU A 172 -27.38 -23.82 -15.38
C GLU A 172 -27.92 -22.78 -16.39
N ASN A 173 -29.23 -22.52 -16.36
CA ASN A 173 -29.94 -21.64 -17.29
C ASN A 173 -30.47 -20.34 -16.65
N LYS A 174 -30.14 -20.04 -15.38
CA LYS A 174 -30.59 -18.80 -14.69
C LYS A 174 -29.53 -17.66 -14.69
N PRO A 175 -29.96 -16.39 -14.54
CA PRO A 175 -29.05 -15.24 -14.44
C PRO A 175 -28.23 -15.29 -13.13
N GLY A 176 -26.90 -15.22 -13.26
CA GLY A 176 -25.90 -15.35 -12.18
C GLY A 176 -24.54 -15.73 -12.78
N VAL A 177 -23.45 -15.73 -12.00
CA VAL A 177 -22.16 -16.26 -12.48
C VAL A 177 -22.24 -17.79 -12.38
N LYS A 178 -22.21 -18.49 -13.52
CA LYS A 178 -22.02 -19.96 -13.52
C LYS A 178 -20.78 -20.26 -12.67
N ARG A 179 -20.85 -21.26 -11.79
CA ARG A 179 -19.69 -21.69 -11.00
C ARG A 179 -18.45 -21.78 -11.88
N PHE A 180 -17.30 -21.33 -11.38
CA PHE A 180 -16.05 -21.41 -12.14
C PHE A 180 -15.83 -22.84 -12.64
N THR A 181 -15.29 -22.95 -13.84
CA THR A 181 -15.06 -24.24 -14.48
C THR A 181 -14.12 -25.10 -13.63
N LYS A 182 -14.24 -26.43 -13.76
CA LYS A 182 -13.32 -27.37 -13.10
C LYS A 182 -11.85 -27.04 -13.37
N LYS A 183 -11.53 -26.54 -14.58
CA LYS A 183 -10.18 -26.11 -14.96
C LYS A 183 -9.71 -24.89 -14.16
N GLN A 184 -10.58 -23.91 -13.94
CA GLN A 184 -10.28 -22.73 -13.12
C GLN A 184 -10.06 -23.09 -11.65
N PHE A 185 -10.93 -23.93 -11.07
CA PHE A 185 -10.73 -24.41 -9.69
C PHE A 185 -9.46 -25.25 -9.55
N ASN A 186 -9.15 -26.12 -10.52
CA ASN A 186 -7.91 -26.90 -10.49
C ASN A 186 -6.67 -26.00 -10.59
N LEU A 187 -6.71 -24.94 -11.41
CA LEU A 187 -5.64 -23.95 -11.45
C LEU A 187 -5.49 -23.26 -10.10
N TYR A 188 -6.58 -22.74 -9.54
CA TYR A 188 -6.58 -22.07 -8.23
C TYR A 188 -6.02 -22.98 -7.13
N ARG A 189 -6.53 -24.21 -7.00
CA ARG A 189 -6.05 -25.21 -6.04
C ARG A 189 -4.56 -25.50 -6.22
N GLY A 190 -4.12 -25.68 -7.46
CA GLY A 190 -2.71 -25.93 -7.77
C GLY A 190 -1.81 -24.75 -7.38
N VAL A 191 -2.27 -23.51 -7.55
CA VAL A 191 -1.55 -22.30 -7.14
C VAL A 191 -1.50 -22.17 -5.62
N VAL A 192 -2.62 -22.39 -4.92
CA VAL A 192 -2.67 -22.41 -3.45
C VAL A 192 -1.68 -23.42 -2.88
N GLU A 193 -1.71 -24.65 -3.40
CA GLU A 193 -0.81 -25.72 -2.95
C GLU A 193 0.66 -25.39 -3.26
N LYS A 194 0.93 -24.81 -4.43
CA LYS A 194 2.29 -24.36 -4.77
C LYS A 194 2.78 -23.29 -3.79
N ILE A 195 1.93 -22.33 -3.39
CA ILE A 195 2.26 -21.29 -2.41
C ILE A 195 2.50 -21.91 -1.03
N ARG A 196 1.64 -22.84 -0.60
CA ARG A 196 1.79 -23.59 0.65
C ARG A 196 3.17 -24.27 0.74
N MET A 197 3.55 -25.00 -0.32
CA MET A 197 4.84 -25.68 -0.39
C MET A 197 6.02 -24.70 -0.42
N ALA A 198 5.86 -23.53 -1.06
CA ALA A 198 6.88 -22.48 -1.05
C ALA A 198 7.09 -21.90 0.35
N LEU A 199 6.00 -21.64 1.10
CA LEU A 199 6.06 -21.20 2.49
C LEU A 199 6.75 -22.22 3.39
N MET A 200 6.33 -23.49 3.29
CA MET A 200 6.95 -24.56 4.08
C MET A 200 8.44 -24.68 3.82
N LYS A 201 8.86 -24.58 2.55
CA LYS A 201 10.28 -24.61 2.18
C LYS A 201 11.03 -23.37 2.71
N GLU A 202 10.44 -22.19 2.57
CA GLU A 202 11.05 -20.90 2.94
C GLU A 202 11.27 -20.77 4.45
N PHE A 203 10.36 -21.33 5.25
CA PHE A 203 10.35 -21.21 6.71
C PHE A 203 10.67 -22.53 7.43
N GLU A 204 11.11 -23.55 6.70
CA GLU A 204 11.51 -24.86 7.22
C GLU A 204 10.40 -25.53 8.06
N LEU A 205 9.19 -25.56 7.52
CA LEU A 205 7.99 -26.09 8.18
C LEU A 205 7.73 -27.54 7.77
N GLU A 206 7.35 -28.36 8.74
CA GLU A 206 6.90 -29.74 8.53
C GLU A 206 5.41 -29.78 8.19
N GLU A 207 4.62 -28.89 8.80
CA GLU A 207 3.18 -28.79 8.60
C GLU A 207 2.73 -27.35 8.39
N LEU A 208 1.76 -27.15 7.50
CA LEU A 208 1.15 -25.85 7.27
C LEU A 208 -0.21 -26.06 6.59
N TYR A 209 -1.25 -25.46 7.15
CA TYR A 209 -2.64 -25.65 6.73
C TYR A 209 -3.17 -24.43 6.01
N PHE A 210 -3.75 -24.61 4.83
CA PHE A 210 -4.45 -23.53 4.14
C PHE A 210 -5.65 -23.06 4.96
N SER A 211 -5.81 -21.75 5.16
CA SER A 211 -6.88 -21.18 5.97
C SER A 211 -7.78 -20.24 5.17
N ALA A 212 -9.03 -20.11 5.61
CA ALA A 212 -9.98 -19.12 5.13
C ALA A 212 -10.00 -17.85 6.01
N PRO A 213 -10.58 -16.74 5.51
CA PRO A 213 -11.01 -16.52 4.11
C PRO A 213 -9.86 -16.40 3.10
N THR A 214 -10.18 -16.41 1.81
CA THR A 214 -9.20 -16.31 0.71
C THR A 214 -9.62 -15.19 -0.21
N PHE A 215 -8.71 -14.29 -0.62
CA PHE A 215 -9.11 -13.09 -1.34
C PHE A 215 -8.38 -12.95 -2.66
N ILE A 216 -9.14 -12.87 -3.75
CA ILE A 216 -8.71 -12.18 -4.95
C ILE A 216 -9.19 -10.74 -4.80
N THR A 217 -8.24 -9.80 -4.75
CA THR A 217 -8.53 -8.37 -4.57
C THR A 217 -8.19 -7.60 -5.85
N ARG A 218 -9.14 -6.79 -6.30
CA ARG A 218 -8.99 -5.78 -7.34
C ARG A 218 -9.03 -4.40 -6.70
N LEU A 219 -8.03 -3.58 -6.95
CA LEU A 219 -8.04 -2.17 -6.56
C LEU A 219 -8.02 -1.31 -7.82
N ILE A 220 -9.00 -0.42 -7.98
CA ILE A 220 -9.06 0.51 -9.11
C ILE A 220 -8.70 1.91 -8.60
N GLY A 221 -7.68 2.51 -9.22
CA GLY A 221 -7.27 3.88 -8.94
C GLY A 221 -8.18 4.89 -9.65
N ASN A 222 -8.76 5.81 -8.88
CA ASN A 222 -9.54 6.93 -9.38
C ASN A 222 -9.56 8.05 -8.33
N ASP A 223 -9.00 9.21 -8.65
CA ASP A 223 -8.94 10.38 -7.74
C ASP A 223 -10.30 10.93 -7.33
N SER A 224 -11.35 10.66 -8.13
CA SER A 224 -12.72 11.08 -7.82
C SER A 224 -13.47 10.08 -6.95
N TRP A 225 -12.93 8.89 -6.73
CA TRP A 225 -13.55 7.89 -5.88
C TRP A 225 -13.17 8.13 -4.41
N THR A 226 -14.15 7.99 -3.52
CA THR A 226 -13.96 8.10 -2.08
C THR A 226 -14.57 6.88 -1.39
N PRO A 227 -13.94 6.37 -0.31
CA PRO A 227 -14.51 5.27 0.46
C PRO A 227 -15.89 5.64 1.00
N SER A 228 -16.86 4.73 0.85
CA SER A 228 -18.21 4.89 1.41
C SER A 228 -18.28 4.33 2.83
N GLU A 229 -17.54 3.24 3.09
CA GLU A 229 -17.44 2.58 4.39
C GLU A 229 -15.98 2.42 4.81
N ILE A 230 -15.74 2.17 6.10
CA ILE A 230 -14.39 1.91 6.62
C ILE A 230 -13.70 0.72 5.94
N HIS A 231 -14.48 -0.27 5.49
CA HIS A 231 -13.96 -1.44 4.78
C HIS A 231 -13.46 -1.12 3.36
N ASP A 232 -13.80 0.06 2.83
CA ASP A 232 -13.28 0.55 1.55
C ASP A 232 -11.87 1.15 1.72
N GLU A 233 -11.48 1.49 2.96
CA GLU A 233 -10.17 2.04 3.29
C GLU A 233 -9.12 0.93 3.44
N TYR A 234 -8.57 0.48 2.32
CA TYR A 234 -7.62 -0.64 2.26
C TYR A 234 -6.17 -0.27 2.60
N TRP A 235 -5.87 1.02 2.80
CA TRP A 235 -4.49 1.54 2.90
C TRP A 235 -3.98 1.70 4.34
N HIS A 236 -4.75 1.22 5.32
CA HIS A 236 -4.35 1.31 6.72
C HIS A 236 -3.31 0.25 7.06
N PRO A 237 -2.26 0.62 7.81
CA PRO A 237 -1.34 -0.36 8.35
C PRO A 237 -2.03 -1.38 9.25
N HIS A 238 -1.67 -2.65 9.12
CA HIS A 238 -2.23 -3.74 9.90
C HIS A 238 -1.23 -4.88 10.08
N VAL A 239 -1.62 -5.84 10.93
CA VAL A 239 -0.94 -7.11 11.18
C VAL A 239 -1.96 -8.22 10.93
N ASP A 240 -1.60 -9.18 10.10
CA ASP A 240 -2.53 -10.24 9.67
C ASP A 240 -3.01 -11.10 10.84
N LYS A 241 -2.11 -11.50 11.74
CA LYS A 241 -2.46 -12.27 12.96
C LYS A 241 -3.28 -11.47 13.97
N GLU A 242 -3.23 -10.14 13.94
CA GLU A 242 -4.09 -9.29 14.77
C GLU A 242 -5.51 -9.21 14.21
N ASN A 243 -5.63 -9.14 12.88
CA ASN A 243 -6.92 -9.20 12.19
C ASN A 243 -7.57 -10.58 12.31
N THR A 244 -6.79 -11.66 12.25
CA THR A 244 -7.28 -13.04 12.34
C THR A 244 -6.26 -13.91 13.06
N LYS A 245 -6.60 -14.30 14.30
CA LYS A 245 -5.66 -14.91 15.26
C LYS A 245 -4.99 -16.19 14.80
N HIS A 246 -5.62 -16.96 13.92
CA HIS A 246 -5.08 -18.21 13.40
C HIS A 246 -4.26 -18.06 12.13
N TYR A 247 -3.97 -16.84 11.69
CA TYR A 247 -3.00 -16.62 10.61
C TYR A 247 -1.59 -16.66 11.18
N ASP A 248 -0.78 -17.59 10.66
CA ASP A 248 0.62 -17.76 11.05
C ASP A 248 1.54 -17.34 9.90
N TYR A 249 1.10 -17.54 8.66
CA TYR A 249 1.84 -17.14 7.45
C TYR A 249 0.92 -16.56 6.39
N SER A 250 1.46 -15.61 5.63
CA SER A 250 0.76 -14.92 4.55
C SER A 250 1.49 -15.13 3.22
N GLY A 251 0.71 -15.34 2.15
CA GLY A 251 1.19 -15.48 0.78
C GLY A 251 0.41 -14.56 -0.16
N LEU A 252 1.07 -13.54 -0.70
CA LEU A 252 0.50 -12.58 -1.64
C LEU A 252 1.08 -12.78 -3.03
N LEU A 253 0.25 -13.22 -3.97
CA LEU A 253 0.62 -13.41 -5.37
C LEU A 253 0.10 -12.24 -6.22
N TYR A 254 1.02 -11.44 -6.73
CA TYR A 254 0.70 -10.28 -7.57
C TYR A 254 0.36 -10.70 -8.99
N LEU A 255 -0.70 -10.11 -9.55
CA LEU A 255 -1.23 -10.43 -10.88
C LEU A 255 -1.21 -9.24 -11.85
N ALA A 256 -0.63 -8.11 -11.43
CA ALA A 256 -0.54 -6.88 -12.20
C ALA A 256 0.84 -6.23 -11.99
N ASP A 257 1.36 -5.56 -13.02
CA ASP A 257 2.63 -4.85 -12.97
C ASP A 257 2.43 -3.38 -12.58
N HIS A 258 3.17 -2.93 -11.57
CA HIS A 258 3.31 -1.50 -11.29
C HIS A 258 4.00 -0.78 -12.46
N GLY A 259 3.51 0.41 -12.80
CA GLY A 259 3.99 1.21 -13.93
C GLY A 259 3.44 0.80 -15.30
N GLU A 260 2.84 -0.39 -15.43
CA GLU A 260 2.18 -0.86 -16.66
C GLU A 260 0.66 -0.98 -16.50
N ASP A 261 0.20 -1.76 -15.51
CA ASP A 261 -1.23 -2.02 -15.27
C ASP A 261 -1.83 -0.98 -14.30
N PHE A 262 -1.01 -0.37 -13.43
CA PHE A 262 -1.43 0.62 -12.43
C PHE A 262 -0.26 1.47 -11.89
N THR A 263 -0.57 2.61 -11.24
CA THR A 263 0.39 3.44 -10.49
C THR A 263 -0.02 3.59 -9.02
N GLY A 264 0.90 4.00 -8.15
CA GLY A 264 0.72 3.94 -6.71
C GLY A 264 0.68 2.47 -6.24
N GLY A 265 -0.15 2.13 -5.26
CA GLY A 265 -0.45 0.72 -4.96
C GLY A 265 0.72 -0.13 -4.43
N LEU A 266 1.84 0.49 -4.10
CA LEU A 266 3.03 -0.16 -3.55
C LEU A 266 2.72 -0.82 -2.21
N PHE A 267 3.44 -1.89 -1.89
CA PHE A 267 3.31 -2.55 -0.60
C PHE A 267 4.43 -2.08 0.34
N SER A 268 4.09 -1.76 1.57
CA SER A 268 5.03 -1.25 2.56
C SER A 268 5.05 -2.14 3.79
N PHE A 269 6.19 -2.75 4.10
CA PHE A 269 6.46 -3.21 5.45
C PHE A 269 6.95 -2.04 6.30
N ILE A 270 6.37 -1.88 7.48
CA ILE A 270 6.60 -0.74 8.38
C ILE A 270 7.27 -1.28 9.63
N ASP A 271 8.60 -1.20 9.64
CA ASP A 271 9.43 -1.56 10.77
C ASP A 271 9.58 -0.33 11.70
N GLU A 272 10.21 -0.49 12.88
CA GLU A 272 10.31 0.58 13.88
C GLU A 272 10.99 1.85 13.33
N ASN A 273 12.10 1.67 12.62
CA ASN A 273 12.96 2.77 12.13
C ASN A 273 13.06 2.84 10.60
N THR A 274 12.50 1.86 9.89
CA THR A 274 12.65 1.71 8.44
C THR A 274 11.33 1.34 7.79
N GLU A 275 11.20 1.67 6.50
CA GLU A 275 10.11 1.19 5.67
C GLU A 275 10.71 0.38 4.52
N THR A 276 10.28 -0.85 4.31
CA THR A 276 10.64 -1.61 3.11
C THR A 276 9.48 -1.55 2.14
N VAL A 277 9.67 -0.85 1.02
CA VAL A 277 8.65 -0.62 0.00
C VAL A 277 8.91 -1.58 -1.15
N ILE A 278 7.91 -2.37 -1.50
CA ILE A 278 8.01 -3.42 -2.52
C ILE A 278 7.11 -3.06 -3.68
N GLU A 279 7.71 -3.05 -4.87
CA GLU A 279 7.01 -2.91 -6.14
C GLU A 279 6.26 -4.21 -6.50
N PRO A 280 4.93 -4.17 -6.70
CA PRO A 280 4.19 -5.31 -7.23
C PRO A 280 4.57 -5.62 -8.68
N ALA A 281 4.77 -6.91 -8.97
CA ALA A 281 5.03 -7.40 -10.32
C ALA A 281 4.21 -8.65 -10.60
N ARG A 282 3.70 -8.82 -11.83
CA ARG A 282 2.89 -9.97 -12.19
C ARG A 282 3.68 -11.27 -12.03
N GLY A 283 3.08 -12.24 -11.34
CA GLY A 283 3.70 -13.51 -11.02
C GLY A 283 4.72 -13.46 -9.87
N ARG A 284 4.95 -12.30 -9.23
CA ARG A 284 5.72 -12.19 -7.99
C ARG A 284 4.92 -12.75 -6.82
N LEU A 285 5.49 -13.70 -6.11
CA LEU A 285 4.99 -14.17 -4.83
C LEU A 285 5.74 -13.45 -3.71
N MET A 286 5.00 -12.90 -2.75
CA MET A 286 5.53 -12.40 -1.50
C MET A 286 5.01 -13.25 -0.35
N MET A 287 5.90 -13.66 0.53
CA MET A 287 5.64 -14.56 1.65
C MET A 287 6.17 -13.93 2.93
N PHE A 288 5.44 -14.04 4.03
CA PHE A 288 5.92 -13.53 5.33
C PHE A 288 5.22 -14.20 6.50
N THR A 289 5.85 -14.19 7.67
CA THR A 289 5.20 -14.56 8.94
C THR A 289 4.17 -13.52 9.32
N ALA A 290 2.99 -13.93 9.78
CA ALA A 290 1.82 -13.06 9.92
C ALA A 290 1.81 -12.21 11.22
N GLY A 291 2.82 -12.34 12.08
CA GLY A 291 2.93 -11.66 13.36
C GLY A 291 3.25 -10.16 13.23
N SER A 292 3.33 -9.48 14.38
CA SER A 292 3.53 -8.03 14.44
C SER A 292 4.90 -7.58 13.92
N GLU A 293 5.85 -8.52 13.75
CA GLU A 293 7.12 -8.28 13.06
C GLU A 293 6.96 -7.92 11.57
N ASN A 294 5.80 -8.20 10.99
CA ASN A 294 5.48 -7.85 9.60
C ASN A 294 4.27 -6.91 9.53
N ARG A 295 4.22 -5.86 10.37
CA ARG A 295 3.25 -4.77 10.20
C ARG A 295 3.39 -4.15 8.81
N HIS A 296 2.29 -4.02 8.08
CA HIS A 296 2.34 -3.62 6.68
C HIS A 296 1.11 -2.84 6.22
N ALA A 297 1.24 -2.14 5.10
CA ALA A 297 0.18 -1.38 4.46
C ALA A 297 0.28 -1.46 2.93
N VAL A 298 -0.85 -1.25 2.26
CA VAL A 298 -0.88 -1.03 0.81
C VAL A 298 -1.06 0.47 0.57
N ARG A 299 -0.20 1.10 -0.23
CA ARG A 299 -0.40 2.50 -0.62
C ARG A 299 -1.60 2.61 -1.55
N LYS A 300 -2.22 3.78 -1.63
CA LYS A 300 -3.36 4.01 -2.52
C LYS A 300 -2.96 3.77 -3.97
N VAL A 301 -3.79 3.04 -4.71
CA VAL A 301 -3.69 2.96 -6.17
C VAL A 301 -4.19 4.28 -6.73
N GLU A 302 -3.36 4.92 -7.54
CA GLU A 302 -3.66 6.24 -8.11
C GLU A 302 -4.38 6.09 -9.45
N THR A 303 -3.85 5.24 -10.33
CA THR A 303 -4.43 4.98 -11.65
C THR A 303 -4.39 3.49 -11.99
N GLY A 304 -5.25 3.05 -12.91
CA GLY A 304 -5.24 1.69 -13.44
C GLY A 304 -5.86 0.66 -12.48
N THR A 305 -5.46 -0.60 -12.61
CA THR A 305 -6.05 -1.71 -11.84
C THR A 305 -4.99 -2.67 -11.31
N ARG A 306 -4.93 -2.78 -9.98
CA ARG A 306 -4.05 -3.71 -9.26
C ARG A 306 -4.82 -4.97 -8.88
N TYR A 307 -4.26 -6.14 -9.21
CA TYR A 307 -4.78 -7.44 -8.81
C TYR A 307 -3.78 -8.19 -7.92
N VAL A 308 -4.28 -8.76 -6.83
CA VAL A 308 -3.51 -9.63 -5.94
C VAL A 308 -4.37 -10.80 -5.47
N LEU A 309 -3.76 -11.99 -5.39
CA LEU A 309 -4.31 -13.14 -4.70
C LEU A 309 -3.66 -13.23 -3.32
N SER A 310 -4.44 -13.02 -2.27
CA SER A 310 -4.03 -13.09 -0.87
C SER A 310 -4.51 -14.40 -0.24
N LEU A 311 -3.56 -15.16 0.30
CA LEU A 311 -3.79 -16.43 0.98
C LEU A 311 -3.15 -16.38 2.35
N TRP A 312 -3.80 -17.04 3.31
CA TRP A 312 -3.27 -17.21 4.66
C TRP A 312 -3.22 -18.67 5.05
N PHE A 313 -2.30 -18.97 5.93
CA PHE A 313 -2.03 -20.31 6.39
C PHE A 313 -1.91 -20.34 7.90
N SER A 314 -2.38 -21.44 8.49
CA SER A 314 -2.38 -21.68 9.92
C SER A 314 -1.49 -22.87 10.25
N CYS A 315 -0.89 -22.81 11.42
CA CYS A 315 -0.26 -23.95 12.09
C CYS A 315 -1.28 -24.85 12.79
N ASP A 316 -2.51 -24.38 13.03
CA ASP A 316 -3.55 -25.16 13.69
C ASP A 316 -4.37 -25.96 12.66
N GLU A 317 -4.21 -27.28 12.65
CA GLU A 317 -4.96 -28.20 11.77
C GLU A 317 -6.48 -27.98 11.84
N ARG A 318 -7.01 -27.60 13.02
CA ARG A 318 -8.45 -27.34 13.20
C ARG A 318 -8.95 -26.14 12.39
N LYS A 319 -8.03 -25.33 11.88
CA LYS A 319 -8.28 -24.16 11.03
C LYS A 319 -8.09 -24.47 9.55
N GLN A 320 -7.72 -25.71 9.21
CA GLN A 320 -7.57 -26.14 7.84
C GLN A 320 -8.89 -25.94 7.08
N PHE A 321 -8.79 -25.15 6.03
CA PHE A 321 -9.86 -24.95 5.09
C PHE A 321 -9.83 -26.08 4.05
N HIS A 322 -10.56 -27.15 4.34
CA HIS A 322 -10.67 -28.33 3.47
C HIS A 322 -11.48 -28.07 2.18
N ASN A 323 -12.23 -26.98 2.12
CA ASN A 323 -13.31 -26.79 1.17
C ASN A 323 -12.86 -26.08 -0.12
N PHE A 324 -12.11 -26.79 -0.97
CA PHE A 324 -12.11 -26.49 -2.41
C PHE A 324 -13.40 -27.04 -3.06
N LEU A 325 -14.55 -26.50 -2.64
CA LEU A 325 -15.90 -26.73 -3.13
C LEU A 325 -16.13 -28.02 -3.94
N ASP A 326 -16.58 -29.07 -3.27
CA ASP A 326 -17.43 -30.12 -3.86
C ASP A 326 -18.79 -29.57 -4.37
N GLY A 327 -19.13 -28.33 -3.99
CA GLY A 327 -20.33 -27.63 -4.39
C GLY A 327 -21.41 -27.48 -3.31
N GLU A 328 -21.17 -27.90 -2.07
CA GLU A 328 -22.20 -27.97 -1.02
C GLU A 328 -22.08 -26.87 0.06
N MET A 329 -21.02 -26.05 0.05
CA MET A 329 -20.75 -25.02 1.09
C MET A 329 -21.87 -24.00 1.35
N HIS A 330 -22.69 -23.68 0.34
CA HIS A 330 -23.83 -22.79 0.49
C HIS A 330 -24.89 -23.32 1.48
N LYS A 331 -24.83 -24.61 1.83
CA LYS A 331 -25.71 -25.25 2.83
C LYS A 331 -25.16 -25.16 4.26
N HIS A 332 -23.85 -24.93 4.43
CA HIS A 332 -23.17 -25.07 5.72
C HIS A 332 -22.53 -23.78 6.26
N PHE A 333 -22.41 -22.73 5.45
CA PHE A 333 -21.92 -21.44 5.94
C PHE A 333 -22.96 -20.77 6.85
N ARG A 334 -22.90 -21.06 8.16
CA ARG A 334 -23.56 -20.26 9.18
C ARG A 334 -22.67 -19.05 9.49
N ARG A 335 -23.25 -17.86 9.36
CA ARG A 335 -22.65 -16.60 9.80
C ARG A 335 -22.48 -16.72 11.33
N SER A 336 -21.27 -17.02 11.79
CA SER A 336 -20.91 -16.95 13.21
C SER A 336 -20.78 -15.51 13.65
#